data_AF-A0A2D4HH77-F1
#
_entry.id   AF-A0A2D4HH77-F1
#
_cell.length_a   1.000
_cell.length_b   1.000
_cell.length_c   1.000
_cell.angle_alpha   90.00
_cell.angle_beta   90.00
_cell.angle_gamma   90.00
#
_symmetry.space_group_name_H-M   'P 1'
#
loop_
_entity.id
_entity.type
_entity.pdbx_description
1 polymer ?
#
loop_
_entity_poly.entity_id
_entity_poly.type
_entity_poly.pdbx_seq_one_letter_code
_entity_poly.pdbx_strand_id
1 'polypeptide(L)'
;VHGSLKGELIPPDKEFPTHLGLHHHGEEAERAGYSLQELFHLSRSQVTQQRTLALQVLGHIVQKAKAGGFASLLKGSVLQVLLDAGFLFLLRFSLDDPVDNVMAATVHALHALLVSLDDEEYLDKAFSWYQGMTVYPLIPNSEEGELEEEEEGVELTPNQKLPGKKIKDENKPDAEVARYDVVKGLLKTKILHRLRYILEVMRPVPLVVLEILDILIRVARHSTEACVQVLDCPRLVETIIREFLPTQWTSRPAEPGKLLESLHG
;
A
#
# COMPACT_ATOMS: atom_id res chain seq x y z
N VAL A 1 -22.12 -7.97 -2.73
CA VAL A 1 -22.35 -6.52 -2.94
C VAL A 1 -21.49 -6.12 -4.14
N HIS A 2 -22.08 -5.44 -5.12
CA HIS A 2 -21.39 -5.05 -6.35
C HIS A 2 -20.89 -3.60 -6.25
N GLY A 3 -19.71 -3.34 -6.80
CA GLY A 3 -19.07 -2.03 -6.85
C GLY A 3 -19.07 -1.44 -8.26
N SER A 4 -19.32 -0.14 -8.39
CA SER A 4 -19.13 0.59 -9.64
C SER A 4 -17.65 0.77 -9.98
N LEU A 5 -17.33 1.25 -11.19
CA LEU A 5 -15.96 1.60 -11.59
C LEU A 5 -15.30 2.66 -10.68
N LYS A 6 -16.12 3.45 -9.98
CA LYS A 6 -15.68 4.45 -9.00
C LYS A 6 -15.64 3.88 -7.57
N GLY A 7 -15.77 2.56 -7.39
CA GLY A 7 -15.81 1.91 -6.08
C GLY A 7 -17.07 2.16 -5.25
N GLU A 8 -18.21 2.52 -5.87
CA GLU A 8 -19.47 2.77 -5.14
C GLU A 8 -20.28 1.50 -5.01
N LEU A 9 -20.92 1.27 -3.86
CA LEU A 9 -21.85 0.14 -3.74
C LEU A 9 -23.06 0.38 -4.64
N ILE A 10 -23.34 -0.60 -5.48
CA ILE A 10 -24.51 -0.61 -6.34
C ILE A 10 -25.61 -1.41 -5.64
N PRO A 11 -26.79 -0.80 -5.41
CA PRO A 11 -27.95 -1.52 -4.90
C PRO A 11 -28.38 -2.62 -5.87
N PRO A 12 -28.82 -3.80 -5.39
CA PRO A 12 -29.17 -4.94 -6.23
C PRO A 12 -30.33 -4.66 -7.21
N ASP A 13 -31.19 -3.68 -6.89
CA ASP A 13 -32.42 -3.39 -7.66
C ASP A 13 -32.24 -2.27 -8.70
N LYS A 14 -31.01 -1.79 -8.90
CA LYS A 14 -30.74 -0.64 -9.78
C LYS A 14 -30.23 -1.12 -11.14
N GLU A 15 -31.07 -0.99 -12.17
CA GLU A 15 -30.70 -1.27 -13.55
C GLU A 15 -29.83 -0.15 -14.13
N PHE A 16 -28.77 -0.52 -14.85
CA PHE A 16 -27.88 0.41 -15.54
C PHE A 16 -27.84 0.11 -17.04
N PRO A 17 -27.73 1.12 -17.90
CA PRO A 17 -27.52 0.90 -19.33
C PRO A 17 -26.29 0.04 -19.62
N THR A 18 -26.44 -0.97 -20.49
CA THR A 18 -25.40 -1.96 -20.83
C THR A 18 -24.14 -1.35 -21.47
N HIS A 19 -24.24 -0.17 -22.10
CA HIS A 19 -23.11 0.52 -22.72
C HIS A 19 -22.14 1.17 -21.71
N LEU A 20 -22.44 1.17 -20.40
CA LEU A 20 -21.58 1.77 -19.38
C LEU A 20 -20.40 0.87 -18.96
N GLY A 21 -20.24 -0.31 -19.56
CA GLY A 21 -19.16 -1.26 -19.21
C GLY A 21 -19.27 -1.82 -17.78
N LEU A 22 -20.45 -1.65 -17.16
CA LEU A 22 -20.78 -2.13 -15.82
C LEU A 22 -21.39 -3.53 -15.80
N HIS A 23 -21.69 -4.11 -16.97
CA HIS A 23 -22.23 -5.46 -17.11
C HIS A 23 -21.16 -6.42 -17.61
N HIS A 24 -21.13 -7.64 -17.09
CA HIS A 24 -20.03 -8.60 -17.28
C HIS A 24 -20.54 -9.89 -17.94
N HIS A 25 -19.65 -10.75 -18.42
CA HIS A 25 -20.00 -12.10 -18.91
C HIS A 25 -19.78 -13.18 -17.83
N GLY A 26 -19.79 -12.79 -16.55
CA GLY A 26 -19.60 -13.68 -15.40
C GLY A 26 -20.89 -14.36 -14.93
N GLU A 27 -20.83 -15.00 -13.76
CA GLU A 27 -21.97 -15.75 -13.18
C GLU A 27 -23.18 -14.85 -12.84
N GLU A 28 -22.98 -13.53 -12.71
CA GLU A 28 -24.04 -12.54 -12.46
C GLU A 28 -24.12 -11.45 -13.55
N ALA A 29 -24.05 -11.84 -14.82
CA ALA A 29 -24.03 -10.94 -15.99
C ALA A 29 -25.17 -9.89 -16.07
N GLU A 30 -26.31 -10.14 -15.41
CA GLU A 30 -27.47 -9.24 -15.39
C GLU A 30 -27.35 -8.11 -14.36
N ARG A 31 -26.35 -8.15 -13.48
CA ARG A 31 -26.14 -7.17 -12.42
C ARG A 31 -25.04 -6.20 -12.78
N ALA A 32 -25.31 -4.92 -12.52
CA ALA A 32 -24.32 -3.87 -12.72
C ALA A 32 -23.32 -3.83 -11.57
N GLY A 33 -22.05 -3.71 -11.92
CA GLY A 33 -20.92 -3.59 -11.00
C GLY A 33 -20.26 -4.92 -10.68
N TYR A 34 -19.04 -4.83 -10.15
CA TYR A 34 -18.19 -5.99 -9.87
C TYR A 34 -18.24 -6.36 -8.40
N SER A 35 -18.38 -7.64 -8.09
CA SER A 35 -18.13 -8.15 -6.75
C SER A 35 -16.62 -8.13 -6.43
N LEU A 36 -16.26 -8.16 -5.14
CA LEU A 36 -14.84 -8.25 -4.74
C LEU A 36 -14.18 -9.52 -5.30
N GLN A 37 -14.91 -10.64 -5.34
CA GLN A 37 -14.41 -11.90 -5.88
C GLN A 37 -14.10 -11.81 -7.39
N GLU A 38 -14.98 -11.15 -8.16
CA GLU A 38 -14.73 -10.92 -9.59
C GLU A 38 -13.54 -9.99 -9.81
N LEU A 39 -13.38 -8.93 -9.02
CA LEU A 39 -12.20 -8.06 -9.12
C LEU A 39 -10.90 -8.83 -8.84
N PHE A 40 -10.90 -9.74 -7.86
CA PHE A 40 -9.77 -10.63 -7.58
C PHE A 40 -9.52 -11.66 -8.69
N HIS A 41 -10.54 -12.03 -9.45
CA HIS A 41 -10.39 -12.89 -10.62
C HIS A 41 -9.81 -12.10 -11.80
N LEU A 42 -10.39 -10.94 -12.12
CA LEU A 42 -10.02 -10.08 -13.24
C LEU A 42 -8.60 -9.51 -13.13
N SER A 43 -8.15 -9.21 -11.90
CA SER A 43 -6.75 -8.80 -11.63
C SER A 43 -5.71 -9.85 -12.05
N ARG A 44 -6.10 -11.12 -12.22
CA ARG A 44 -5.23 -12.23 -12.68
C ARG A 44 -5.51 -12.67 -14.12
N SER A 45 -6.35 -11.93 -14.85
CA SER A 45 -6.71 -12.26 -16.23
C SER A 45 -5.52 -12.16 -17.18
N GLN A 46 -5.56 -12.91 -18.28
CA GLN A 46 -4.61 -12.73 -19.39
C GLN A 46 -4.82 -11.40 -20.13
N VAL A 47 -5.98 -10.76 -19.97
CA VAL A 47 -6.33 -9.49 -20.62
C VAL A 47 -5.84 -8.31 -19.78
N THR A 48 -4.86 -7.56 -20.30
CA THR A 48 -4.27 -6.38 -19.65
C THR A 48 -5.31 -5.34 -19.20
N GLN A 49 -6.32 -5.07 -20.03
CA GLN A 49 -7.38 -4.12 -19.70
C GLN A 49 -8.19 -4.57 -18.47
N GLN A 50 -8.49 -5.87 -18.35
CA GLN A 50 -9.21 -6.42 -17.20
C GLN A 50 -8.37 -6.32 -15.92
N ARG A 51 -7.07 -6.63 -16.00
CA ARG A 51 -6.17 -6.49 -14.86
C ARG A 51 -6.09 -5.06 -14.36
N THR A 52 -5.87 -4.12 -15.28
CA THR A 52 -5.75 -2.69 -14.99
C THR A 52 -7.04 -2.17 -14.35
N LEU A 53 -8.19 -2.48 -14.94
CA LEU A 53 -9.50 -2.07 -14.43
C LEU A 53 -9.74 -2.61 -13.02
N ALA A 54 -9.47 -3.90 -12.80
CA ALA A 54 -9.70 -4.53 -11.51
C ALA A 54 -8.87 -3.86 -10.39
N LEU A 55 -7.59 -3.60 -10.65
CA LEU A 55 -6.70 -2.94 -9.69
C LEU A 55 -7.12 -1.50 -9.40
N GLN A 56 -7.53 -0.74 -10.41
CA GLN A 56 -8.05 0.63 -10.23
C GLN A 56 -9.31 0.63 -9.37
N VAL A 57 -10.27 -0.26 -9.66
CA VAL A 57 -11.52 -0.37 -8.90
C VAL A 57 -11.23 -0.78 -7.45
N LEU A 58 -10.33 -1.73 -7.22
CA LEU A 58 -9.91 -2.11 -5.87
C LEU A 58 -9.27 -0.93 -5.12
N GLY A 59 -8.40 -0.15 -5.79
CA GLY A 59 -7.82 1.07 -5.23
C GLY A 59 -8.89 2.10 -4.81
N HIS A 60 -9.89 2.34 -5.68
CA HIS A 60 -11.01 3.24 -5.36
C HIS A 60 -11.86 2.73 -4.18
N ILE A 61 -12.11 1.42 -4.11
CA ILE A 61 -12.84 0.80 -2.99
C ILE A 61 -12.09 1.05 -1.68
N VAL A 62 -10.77 0.86 -1.68
CA VAL A 62 -9.90 1.09 -0.50
C VAL A 62 -9.94 2.55 -0.08
N GLN A 63 -9.78 3.51 -1.01
CA GLN A 63 -9.88 4.94 -0.71
C GLN A 63 -11.22 5.30 -0.07
N LYS A 64 -12.33 4.80 -0.63
CA LYS A 64 -13.67 5.05 -0.09
C LYS A 64 -13.90 4.38 1.26
N ALA A 65 -13.36 3.19 1.47
CA ALA A 65 -13.42 2.52 2.76
C ALA A 65 -12.68 3.32 3.84
N LYS A 66 -11.47 3.81 3.55
CA LYS A 66 -10.69 4.66 4.47
C LYS A 66 -11.38 5.99 4.77
N ALA A 67 -12.05 6.57 3.78
CA ALA A 67 -12.86 7.78 3.96
C ALA A 67 -14.21 7.53 4.69
N GLY A 68 -14.49 6.31 5.14
CA GLY A 68 -15.73 5.97 5.86
C GLY A 68 -16.98 5.89 4.99
N GLY A 69 -16.84 5.88 3.66
CA GLY A 69 -17.97 5.91 2.71
C GLY A 69 -18.92 4.71 2.79
N PHE A 70 -18.52 3.62 3.43
CA PHE A 70 -19.33 2.41 3.61
C PHE A 70 -19.90 2.26 5.03
N ALA A 71 -19.55 3.13 5.97
CA ALA A 71 -19.90 2.97 7.39
C ALA A 71 -21.42 2.93 7.63
N SER A 72 -22.20 3.64 6.82
CA SER A 72 -23.67 3.64 6.90
C SER A 72 -24.34 2.49 6.16
N LEU A 73 -23.61 1.79 5.27
CA LEU A 73 -24.17 0.79 4.35
C LEU A 73 -23.81 -0.64 4.74
N LEU A 74 -22.68 -0.85 5.40
CA LEU A 74 -22.15 -2.16 5.73
C LEU A 74 -21.85 -2.29 7.23
N LYS A 75 -22.17 -3.45 7.79
CA LYS A 75 -21.71 -3.84 9.13
C LYS A 75 -20.36 -4.55 8.96
N GLY A 76 -19.26 -3.84 9.23
CA GLY A 76 -17.91 -4.39 9.20
C GLY A 76 -16.91 -3.55 8.40
N SER A 77 -15.63 -3.90 8.49
CA SER A 77 -14.54 -3.24 7.77
C SER A 77 -14.30 -3.88 6.41
N VAL A 78 -14.56 -3.15 5.33
CA VAL A 78 -14.23 -3.59 3.96
C VAL A 78 -12.73 -3.84 3.81
N LEU A 79 -11.90 -3.06 4.49
CA LEU A 79 -10.45 -3.24 4.47
C LEU A 79 -10.05 -4.58 5.10
N GLN A 80 -10.67 -4.96 6.23
CA GLN A 80 -10.39 -6.25 6.86
C GLN A 80 -10.74 -7.41 5.91
N VAL A 81 -11.92 -7.34 5.27
CA VAL A 81 -12.35 -8.36 4.30
C VAL A 81 -11.37 -8.46 3.12
N LEU A 82 -10.88 -7.34 2.60
CA LEU A 82 -9.89 -7.31 1.53
C LEU A 82 -8.54 -7.92 1.97
N LEU A 83 -8.05 -7.53 3.14
CA LEU A 83 -6.80 -8.06 3.68
C LEU A 83 -6.89 -9.58 3.94
N ASP A 84 -8.01 -10.04 4.51
CA ASP A 84 -8.27 -11.46 4.76
C ASP A 84 -8.36 -12.28 3.46
N ALA A 85 -8.88 -11.68 2.39
CA ALA A 85 -8.93 -12.26 1.06
C ALA A 85 -7.57 -12.28 0.33
N GLY A 86 -6.51 -11.73 0.93
CA GLY A 86 -5.16 -11.73 0.36
C GLY A 86 -4.88 -10.56 -0.58
N PHE A 87 -5.57 -9.43 -0.43
CA PHE A 87 -5.37 -8.23 -1.25
C PHE A 87 -3.91 -7.75 -1.27
N LEU A 88 -3.23 -7.83 -0.12
CA LEU A 88 -1.84 -7.38 0.00
C LEU A 88 -0.91 -8.15 -0.95
N PHE A 89 -1.05 -9.47 -0.99
CA PHE A 89 -0.24 -10.32 -1.85
C PHE A 89 -0.64 -10.14 -3.32
N LEU A 90 -1.93 -9.94 -3.60
CA LEU A 90 -2.39 -9.62 -4.95
C LEU A 90 -1.68 -8.36 -5.49
N LEU A 91 -1.60 -7.29 -4.70
CA LEU A 91 -0.86 -6.08 -5.08
C LEU A 91 0.63 -6.38 -5.25
N ARG A 92 1.23 -7.12 -4.32
CA ARG A 92 2.64 -7.49 -4.41
C ARG A 92 2.96 -8.25 -5.70
N PHE A 93 2.12 -9.20 -6.10
CA PHE A 93 2.29 -9.95 -7.36
C PHE A 93 2.01 -9.07 -8.59
N SER A 94 0.99 -8.21 -8.53
CA SER A 94 0.62 -7.35 -9.66
C SER A 94 1.68 -6.26 -9.94
N LEU A 95 2.48 -5.88 -8.94
CA LEU A 95 3.63 -4.99 -9.15
C LEU A 95 4.71 -5.60 -10.05
N ASP A 96 4.78 -6.92 -10.15
CA ASP A 96 5.72 -7.61 -11.05
C ASP A 96 5.18 -7.73 -12.49
N ASP A 97 4.00 -7.19 -12.80
CA ASP A 97 3.45 -7.18 -14.16
C ASP A 97 4.37 -6.40 -15.12
N PRO A 98 4.64 -6.91 -16.33
CA PRO A 98 5.50 -6.23 -17.30
C PRO A 98 4.87 -4.99 -17.93
N VAL A 99 3.56 -4.78 -17.77
CA VAL A 99 2.85 -3.65 -18.39
C VAL A 99 2.80 -2.45 -17.44
N ASP A 100 3.29 -1.31 -17.91
CA ASP A 100 3.36 -0.06 -17.14
C ASP A 100 2.01 0.38 -16.58
N ASN A 101 0.93 0.26 -17.35
CA ASN A 101 -0.42 0.62 -16.90
C ASN A 101 -0.91 -0.24 -15.73
N VAL A 102 -0.58 -1.54 -15.73
CA VAL A 102 -0.96 -2.46 -14.66
C VAL A 102 -0.12 -2.17 -13.41
N MET A 103 1.18 -1.96 -13.59
CA MET A 103 2.08 -1.54 -12.51
C MET A 103 1.62 -0.22 -11.88
N ALA A 104 1.30 0.79 -12.69
CA ALA A 104 0.82 2.09 -12.22
C ALA A 104 -0.50 1.96 -11.44
N ALA A 105 -1.46 1.19 -11.96
CA ALA A 105 -2.71 0.90 -11.24
C ALA A 105 -2.47 0.17 -9.91
N THR A 106 -1.47 -0.71 -9.87
CA THR A 106 -1.09 -1.43 -8.65
C THR A 106 -0.43 -0.51 -7.62
N VAL A 107 0.47 0.38 -8.06
CA VAL A 107 1.09 1.40 -7.20
C VAL A 107 0.01 2.31 -6.62
N HIS A 108 -0.94 2.77 -7.43
CA HIS A 108 -2.06 3.58 -6.96
C HIS A 108 -2.91 2.86 -5.90
N ALA A 109 -3.21 1.58 -6.12
CA ALA A 109 -3.95 0.77 -5.15
C ALA A 109 -3.14 0.51 -3.85
N LEU A 110 -1.82 0.38 -3.96
CA LEU A 110 -0.92 0.24 -2.81
C LEU A 110 -0.81 1.55 -2.01
N HIS A 111 -0.70 2.68 -2.71
CA HIS A 111 -0.72 4.02 -2.12
C HIS A 111 -2.03 4.26 -1.36
N ALA A 112 -3.17 3.97 -1.99
CA ALA A 112 -4.48 4.02 -1.36
C ALA A 112 -4.55 3.20 -0.07
N LEU A 113 -3.98 2.00 -0.07
CA LEU A 113 -3.98 1.11 1.10
C LEU A 113 -3.15 1.69 2.24
N LEU A 114 -1.89 2.03 1.97
CA LEU A 114 -0.89 2.34 2.99
C LEU A 114 -0.92 3.80 3.46
N VAL A 115 -1.10 4.74 2.53
CA VAL A 115 -0.86 6.16 2.77
C VAL A 115 -2.18 6.86 3.11
N SER A 116 -2.14 7.68 4.15
CA SER A 116 -3.18 8.67 4.47
C SER A 116 -2.50 10.02 4.43
N LEU A 117 -2.83 10.86 3.44
CA LEU A 117 -2.19 12.17 3.28
C LEU A 117 -2.44 13.08 4.49
N ASP A 118 -3.64 12.99 5.07
CA ASP A 118 -3.99 13.73 6.28
C ASP A 118 -3.08 13.29 7.45
N ASP A 119 -2.88 11.98 7.66
CA ASP A 119 -2.02 11.46 8.72
C ASP A 119 -0.58 11.93 8.52
N GLU A 120 -0.07 11.89 7.29
CA GLU A 120 1.30 12.32 6.97
C GLU A 120 1.49 13.83 7.19
N GLU A 121 0.48 14.65 6.87
CA GLU A 121 0.51 16.09 7.16
C GLU A 121 0.54 16.37 8.67
N TYR A 122 -0.22 15.60 9.47
CA TYR A 122 -0.16 15.72 10.93
C TYR A 122 1.19 15.26 11.50
N LEU A 123 1.77 14.19 10.96
CA LEU A 123 3.10 13.72 11.35
C LEU A 123 4.18 14.76 11.02
N ASP A 124 4.09 15.42 9.87
CA ASP A 124 4.99 16.53 9.49
C ASP A 124 4.94 17.68 10.48
N LYS A 125 3.72 18.07 10.89
CA LYS A 125 3.53 19.14 11.88
C LYS A 125 4.04 18.73 13.26
N ALA A 126 3.79 17.48 13.66
CA ALA A 126 4.21 16.93 14.95
C ALA A 126 5.72 16.73 15.05
N PHE A 127 6.42 16.57 13.92
CA PHE A 127 7.87 16.36 13.86
C PHE A 127 8.67 17.41 14.64
N SER A 128 8.24 18.68 14.58
CA SER A 128 8.93 19.81 15.23
C SER A 128 8.67 19.89 16.74
N TRP A 129 7.81 19.04 17.31
CA TRP A 129 7.51 19.03 18.73
C TRP A 129 8.63 18.35 19.52
N TYR A 130 8.63 18.53 20.84
CA TYR A 130 9.54 17.81 21.73
C TYR A 130 9.33 16.30 21.57
N GLN A 131 10.39 15.58 21.16
CA GLN A 131 10.34 14.15 20.80
C GLN A 131 9.41 13.80 19.61
N GLY A 132 9.04 14.77 18.76
CA GLY A 132 8.23 14.51 17.56
C GLY A 132 8.85 13.50 16.60
N MET A 133 10.17 13.43 16.57
CA MET A 133 10.94 12.50 15.74
C MET A 133 10.92 11.05 16.20
N THR A 134 10.45 10.78 17.42
CA THR A 134 10.27 9.42 17.94
C THR A 134 8.83 8.95 17.85
N VAL A 135 7.95 9.73 17.20
CA VAL A 135 6.56 9.36 16.96
C VAL A 135 6.51 8.41 15.77
N TYR A 136 6.38 7.13 16.07
CA TYR A 136 6.10 6.09 15.08
C TYR A 136 4.62 5.69 15.20
N PRO A 137 3.86 5.57 14.09
CA PRO A 137 2.47 5.10 14.10
C PRO A 137 2.33 3.70 14.68
N LEU A 138 3.37 2.86 14.54
CA LEU A 138 3.46 1.58 15.22
C LEU A 138 4.66 1.57 16.15
N ILE A 139 4.39 1.39 17.44
CA ILE A 139 5.40 1.02 18.43
C ILE A 139 5.16 -0.47 18.69
N PRO A 140 6.04 -1.38 18.24
CA PRO A 140 5.89 -2.79 18.55
C PRO A 140 5.90 -2.93 20.08
N ASN A 141 4.78 -3.38 20.65
CA ASN A 141 4.72 -3.66 22.07
C ASN A 141 5.72 -4.79 22.35
N SER A 142 6.79 -4.52 23.11
CA SER A 142 7.72 -5.57 23.55
C SER A 142 7.05 -6.64 24.41
N GLU A 143 5.85 -6.34 24.92
CA GLU A 143 5.11 -7.14 25.92
C GLU A 143 3.98 -8.00 25.32
N GLU A 144 3.51 -7.74 24.09
CA GLU A 144 2.43 -8.55 23.49
C GLU A 144 2.87 -9.96 23.09
N GLY A 145 4.17 -10.25 23.15
CA GLY A 145 4.73 -11.61 23.05
C GLY A 145 4.74 -12.38 24.38
N GLU A 146 4.14 -11.87 25.45
CA GLU A 146 4.08 -12.50 26.77
C GLU A 146 2.70 -13.04 27.16
N LEU A 147 1.63 -12.66 26.46
CA LEU A 147 0.25 -12.98 26.87
C LEU A 147 -0.33 -14.28 26.27
N GLU A 148 0.42 -15.06 25.49
CA GLU A 148 -0.08 -16.32 24.90
C GLU A 148 0.51 -17.61 25.51
N GLU A 149 1.31 -17.54 26.58
CA GLU A 149 1.83 -18.75 27.26
C GLU A 149 1.66 -18.65 28.79
N GLU A 150 0.42 -18.50 29.28
CA GLU A 150 0.07 -19.01 30.61
C GLU A 150 -0.27 -20.51 30.50
N GLU A 151 0.71 -21.34 30.12
CA GLU A 151 0.65 -22.78 30.44
C GLU A 151 1.53 -23.05 31.67
N GLU A 152 0.83 -23.28 32.78
CA GLU A 152 1.19 -23.97 34.01
C GLU A 152 2.69 -24.11 34.37
N GLY A 153 3.10 -23.33 35.37
CA GLY A 153 3.82 -23.83 36.55
C GLY A 153 5.15 -24.55 36.31
N VAL A 154 6.23 -23.78 36.16
CA VAL A 154 7.58 -24.25 36.54
C VAL A 154 8.30 -23.15 37.32
N GLU A 155 8.44 -23.35 38.62
CA GLU A 155 9.31 -22.55 39.48
C GLU A 155 10.76 -22.65 38.97
N LEU A 156 11.38 -21.50 38.63
CA LEU A 156 12.80 -21.45 38.30
C LEU A 156 13.51 -20.36 39.08
N THR A 157 14.64 -20.75 39.67
CA THR A 157 15.49 -20.03 40.64
C THR A 157 16.33 -18.92 39.99
N PRO A 158 16.90 -17.96 40.78
CA PRO A 158 17.27 -16.62 40.29
C PRO A 158 18.55 -16.48 39.45
N ASN A 159 19.12 -17.55 38.89
CA ASN A 159 20.52 -17.49 38.42
C ASN A 159 20.81 -18.11 37.03
N GLN A 160 19.93 -17.88 36.06
CA GLN A 160 20.23 -18.16 34.65
C GLN A 160 19.96 -16.94 33.77
N LYS A 161 20.97 -16.50 33.02
CA LYS A 161 20.88 -15.45 32.00
C LYS A 161 19.89 -15.88 30.92
N LEU A 162 18.87 -15.06 30.66
CA LEU A 162 17.92 -15.29 29.57
C LEU A 162 18.63 -15.23 28.21
N PRO A 163 18.45 -16.24 27.32
CA PRO A 163 18.88 -16.16 25.93
C PRO A 163 17.94 -15.22 25.16
N GLY A 164 18.52 -14.42 24.26
CA GLY A 164 17.82 -13.37 23.51
C GLY A 164 16.58 -13.87 22.75
N LYS A 165 15.43 -13.25 23.06
CA LYS A 165 14.10 -13.48 22.48
C LYS A 165 13.97 -12.75 21.12
N LYS A 166 14.79 -13.13 20.11
CA LYS A 166 14.70 -12.60 18.72
C LYS A 166 14.02 -13.54 17.71
N ILE A 167 13.53 -14.71 18.13
CA ILE A 167 13.29 -15.83 17.19
C ILE A 167 11.80 -16.09 16.84
N LYS A 168 10.81 -15.50 17.52
CA LYS A 168 9.39 -15.91 17.34
C LYS A 168 8.66 -15.31 16.12
N ASP A 169 9.16 -14.23 15.50
CA ASP A 169 8.47 -13.59 14.36
C ASP A 169 8.99 -14.03 12.97
N GLU A 170 10.17 -14.67 12.94
CA GLU A 170 10.76 -15.21 11.70
C GLU A 170 10.03 -16.48 11.22
N ASN A 171 9.41 -17.24 12.14
CA ASN A 171 8.75 -18.51 11.83
C ASN A 171 7.24 -18.40 11.54
N LYS A 172 6.61 -17.24 11.74
CA LYS A 172 5.19 -17.05 11.38
C LYS A 172 5.05 -16.89 9.87
N PRO A 173 4.06 -17.54 9.22
CA PRO A 173 3.86 -17.41 7.79
C PRO A 173 3.56 -15.96 7.42
N ASP A 174 4.09 -15.51 6.28
CA ASP A 174 4.00 -14.11 5.84
C ASP A 174 2.57 -13.57 5.80
N ALA A 175 1.60 -14.43 5.51
CA ALA A 175 0.18 -14.10 5.46
C ALA A 175 -0.40 -13.75 6.85
N GLU A 176 0.08 -14.38 7.92
CA GLU A 176 -0.37 -14.06 9.28
C GLU A 176 0.24 -12.74 9.77
N VAL A 177 1.51 -12.50 9.46
CA VAL A 177 2.17 -11.22 9.79
C VAL A 177 1.50 -10.06 9.06
N ALA A 178 1.16 -10.23 7.79
CA ALA A 178 0.47 -9.24 6.98
C ALA A 178 -0.92 -8.84 7.50
N ARG A 179 -1.58 -9.71 8.28
CA ARG A 179 -2.91 -9.43 8.87
C ARG A 179 -2.81 -8.50 10.08
N TYR A 180 -1.76 -8.64 10.88
CA TYR A 180 -1.50 -7.77 12.02
C TYR A 180 -0.80 -6.48 11.60
N ASP A 181 0.20 -6.60 10.73
CA ASP A 181 1.04 -5.49 10.27
C ASP A 181 1.29 -5.59 8.77
N VAL A 182 0.56 -4.75 8.03
CA VAL A 182 0.60 -4.69 6.56
C VAL A 182 1.99 -4.26 6.07
N VAL A 183 2.64 -3.30 6.74
CA VAL A 183 3.94 -2.77 6.31
C VAL A 183 5.02 -3.82 6.51
N LYS A 184 5.05 -4.48 7.68
CA LYS A 184 5.98 -5.57 7.96
C LYS A 184 5.75 -6.77 7.04
N GLY A 185 4.49 -7.10 6.75
CA GLY A 185 4.15 -8.11 5.74
C GLY A 185 4.75 -7.78 4.37
N LEU A 186 4.63 -6.54 3.91
CA LEU A 186 5.23 -6.11 2.64
C LEU A 186 6.75 -6.13 2.65
N LEU A 187 7.39 -5.73 3.75
CA LEU A 187 8.85 -5.75 3.89
C LEU A 187 9.40 -7.17 3.76
N LYS A 188 8.74 -8.17 4.35
CA LYS A 188 9.10 -9.60 4.17
C LYS A 188 9.07 -10.03 2.69
N THR A 189 8.17 -9.48 1.89
CA THR A 189 8.07 -9.77 0.44
C THR A 189 9.09 -9.03 -0.45
N LYS A 190 10.07 -8.34 0.16
CA LYS A 190 11.11 -7.55 -0.53
C LYS A 190 10.56 -6.44 -1.44
N ILE A 191 9.43 -5.84 -1.05
CA ILE A 191 8.77 -4.75 -1.80
C ILE A 191 9.74 -3.61 -2.17
N LEU A 192 10.66 -3.25 -1.26
CA LEU A 192 11.61 -2.15 -1.46
C LEU A 192 12.51 -2.34 -2.69
N HIS A 193 12.90 -3.59 -2.95
CA HIS A 193 13.72 -3.91 -4.12
C HIS A 193 12.93 -3.71 -5.43
N ARG A 194 11.62 -4.00 -5.39
CA ARG A 194 10.73 -3.80 -6.52
C ARG A 194 10.45 -2.32 -6.76
N LEU A 195 10.16 -1.56 -5.70
CA LEU A 195 9.99 -0.09 -5.78
C LEU A 195 11.25 0.59 -6.32
N ARG A 196 12.44 0.17 -5.86
CA ARG A 196 13.71 0.64 -6.43
C ARG A 196 13.80 0.36 -7.92
N TYR A 197 13.52 -0.89 -8.33
CA TYR A 197 13.58 -1.26 -9.74
C TYR A 197 12.62 -0.41 -10.60
N ILE A 198 11.42 -0.13 -10.10
CA ILE A 198 10.47 0.74 -10.81
C ILE A 198 11.06 2.15 -10.99
N LEU A 199 11.59 2.74 -9.92
CA LEU A 199 12.19 4.09 -9.97
C LEU A 199 13.45 4.16 -10.86
N GLU A 200 14.33 3.17 -10.76
CA GLU A 200 15.65 3.15 -11.40
C GLU A 200 15.57 2.74 -12.88
N VAL A 201 14.81 1.68 -13.17
CA VAL A 201 14.81 0.99 -14.47
C VAL A 201 13.56 1.28 -15.28
N MET A 202 12.36 1.14 -14.70
CA MET A 202 11.12 1.34 -15.45
C MET A 202 10.85 2.82 -15.74
N ARG A 203 11.23 3.72 -14.81
CA ARG A 203 11.09 5.18 -14.93
C ARG A 203 9.65 5.58 -15.30
N PRO A 204 8.69 5.39 -14.36
CA PRO A 204 7.29 5.61 -14.63
C PRO A 204 6.94 7.10 -14.73
N VAL A 205 5.69 7.39 -15.05
CA VAL A 205 5.16 8.76 -15.10
C VAL A 205 5.29 9.47 -13.74
N PRO A 206 5.42 10.81 -13.71
CA PRO A 206 5.67 11.57 -12.47
C PRO A 206 4.68 11.29 -11.34
N LEU A 207 3.39 11.10 -11.66
CA LEU A 207 2.37 10.77 -10.66
C LEU A 207 2.71 9.47 -9.89
N VAL A 208 3.12 8.42 -10.60
CA VAL A 208 3.49 7.14 -10.00
C VAL A 208 4.76 7.28 -9.17
N VAL A 209 5.71 8.12 -9.59
CA VAL A 209 6.90 8.44 -8.79
C VAL A 209 6.50 9.05 -7.45
N LEU A 210 5.62 10.05 -7.46
CA LEU A 210 5.14 10.68 -6.22
C LEU A 210 4.45 9.67 -5.30
N GLU A 211 3.59 8.81 -5.84
CA GLU A 211 2.93 7.75 -5.06
C GLU A 211 3.94 6.76 -4.45
N ILE A 212 5.01 6.40 -5.18
CA ILE A 212 6.07 5.55 -4.64
C ILE A 212 6.82 6.26 -3.51
N LEU A 213 7.13 7.56 -3.66
CA LEU A 213 7.80 8.33 -2.63
C LEU A 213 6.95 8.44 -1.36
N ASP A 214 5.63 8.68 -1.49
CA ASP A 214 4.69 8.68 -0.37
C ASP A 214 4.65 7.32 0.34
N ILE A 215 4.64 6.21 -0.42
CA ILE A 215 4.71 4.86 0.14
C ILE A 215 6.02 4.68 0.93
N LEU A 216 7.16 5.12 0.39
CA LEU A 216 8.45 5.01 1.07
C LEU A 216 8.50 5.85 2.35
N ILE A 217 7.93 7.06 2.34
CA ILE A 217 7.79 7.92 3.52
C ILE A 217 6.95 7.19 4.58
N ARG A 218 5.80 6.64 4.19
CA ARG A 218 4.93 5.88 5.09
C ARG A 218 5.63 4.67 5.70
N VAL A 219 6.37 3.90 4.90
CA VAL A 219 7.15 2.75 5.37
C VAL A 219 8.26 3.18 6.33
N ALA A 220 8.98 4.26 6.02
CA ALA A 220 10.04 4.76 6.90
C ALA A 220 9.49 5.29 8.23
N ARG A 221 8.29 5.88 8.22
CA ARG A 221 7.62 6.37 9.42
C ARG A 221 6.99 5.27 10.26
N HIS A 222 6.73 4.11 9.68
CA HIS A 222 6.03 3.02 10.36
C HIS A 222 6.74 2.56 11.65
N SER A 223 8.05 2.26 11.58
CA SER A 223 8.87 1.87 12.72
C SER A 223 10.36 2.13 12.45
N THR A 224 11.18 2.11 13.50
CA THR A 224 12.64 2.26 13.36
C THR A 224 13.24 1.15 12.49
N GLU A 225 12.77 -0.09 12.66
CA GLU A 225 13.23 -1.25 11.88
C GLU A 225 12.88 -1.10 10.39
N ALA A 226 11.69 -0.58 10.07
CA ALA A 226 11.28 -0.32 8.70
C ALA A 226 12.12 0.80 8.07
N CYS A 227 12.40 1.87 8.81
CA CYS A 227 13.30 2.95 8.38
C CYS A 227 14.71 2.42 8.06
N VAL A 228 15.28 1.59 8.93
CA VAL A 228 16.59 0.96 8.71
C VAL A 228 16.56 0.08 7.45
N GLN A 229 15.51 -0.71 7.22
CA GLN A 229 15.40 -1.51 5.99
C GLN A 229 15.31 -0.66 4.71
N VAL A 230 14.69 0.53 4.77
CA VAL A 230 14.68 1.48 3.65
C VAL A 230 16.08 2.02 3.38
N LEU A 231 16.84 2.37 4.43
CA LEU A 231 18.23 2.85 4.33
C LEU A 231 19.18 1.76 3.83
N ASP A 232 19.02 0.52 4.31
CA ASP A 232 19.84 -0.63 3.95
C ASP A 232 19.52 -1.15 2.54
N CYS A 233 18.40 -0.72 1.93
CA CYS A 233 18.04 -1.14 0.58
C CYS A 233 19.05 -0.58 -0.44
N PRO A 234 19.80 -1.45 -1.14
CA PRO A 234 20.92 -1.01 -1.96
C PRO A 234 20.46 -0.16 -3.13
N ARG A 235 21.09 1.02 -3.28
CA ARG A 235 20.84 2.06 -4.31
C ARG A 235 19.48 2.76 -4.25
N LEU A 236 18.60 2.44 -3.31
CA LEU A 236 17.29 3.07 -3.22
C LEU A 236 17.40 4.57 -2.92
N VAL A 237 18.00 4.92 -1.78
CA VAL A 237 18.19 6.32 -1.38
C VAL A 237 19.08 7.07 -2.36
N GLU A 238 20.14 6.44 -2.88
CA GLU A 238 21.01 7.03 -3.89
C GLU A 238 20.25 7.41 -5.16
N THR A 239 19.37 6.53 -5.66
CA THR A 239 18.52 6.81 -6.83
C THR A 239 17.58 7.97 -6.54
N ILE A 240 16.98 8.02 -5.35
CA ILE A 240 16.09 9.12 -4.97
C ILE A 240 16.82 10.46 -4.97
N ILE A 241 18.01 10.51 -4.37
CA ILE A 241 18.83 11.73 -4.30
C ILE A 241 19.29 12.16 -5.69
N ARG A 242 19.72 11.22 -6.53
CA ARG A 242 20.28 11.55 -7.84
C ARG A 242 19.22 12.01 -8.84
N GLU A 243 18.07 11.34 -8.86
CA GLU A 243 17.06 11.53 -9.92
C GLU A 243 15.93 12.48 -9.52
N PHE A 244 15.54 12.52 -8.23
CA PHE A 244 14.33 13.21 -7.78
C PHE A 244 14.57 14.37 -6.81
N LEU A 245 15.77 14.50 -6.24
CA LEU A 245 16.13 15.68 -5.45
C LEU A 245 16.82 16.72 -6.34
N PRO A 246 16.32 17.97 -6.39
CA PRO A 246 16.97 19.03 -7.14
C PRO A 246 18.30 19.37 -6.46
N THR A 247 19.41 18.88 -7.02
CA THR A 247 20.77 19.22 -6.58
C THR A 247 21.24 20.57 -7.09
N GLN A 248 20.51 21.18 -8.04
CA GLN A 248 20.78 22.50 -8.59
C GLN A 248 19.48 23.28 -8.78
N TRP A 249 19.35 24.41 -8.07
CA TRP A 249 18.30 25.38 -8.33
C TRP A 249 18.71 26.26 -9.51
N THR A 250 18.64 25.75 -10.73
CA THR A 250 18.84 26.61 -11.91
C THR A 250 17.56 27.41 -12.13
N SER A 251 17.46 28.60 -11.55
CA SER A 251 16.49 29.58 -12.04
C SER A 251 16.93 29.96 -13.45
N ARG A 252 16.38 29.33 -14.48
CA ARG A 252 16.51 29.87 -15.83
C ARG A 252 15.73 31.18 -15.84
N PRO A 253 16.37 32.36 -15.97
CA PRO A 253 15.60 33.57 -16.17
C PRO A 253 14.76 33.36 -17.43
N ALA A 254 13.45 33.53 -17.32
CA ALA A 254 12.57 33.45 -18.48
C ALA A 254 13.01 34.55 -19.46
N GLU A 255 13.54 34.15 -20.61
CA GLU A 255 13.80 35.10 -21.69
C GLU A 255 12.46 35.73 -22.08
N PRO A 256 12.35 37.07 -22.19
CA PRO A 256 11.10 37.72 -22.52
C PRO A 256 10.57 37.18 -23.87
N GLY A 257 9.44 36.49 -23.82
CA GLY A 257 8.76 35.92 -24.99
C GLY A 257 8.86 34.40 -25.16
N LYS A 258 9.52 33.65 -24.27
CA LYS A 258 9.49 32.17 -24.28
C LYS A 258 8.86 31.62 -22.99
N LEU A 259 7.87 30.74 -23.16
CA LEU A 259 7.36 29.89 -22.08
C LEU A 259 8.47 28.93 -21.65
N LEU A 260 8.68 28.82 -20.34
CA LEU A 260 9.56 27.81 -19.77
C LEU A 260 8.89 26.45 -19.96
N GLU A 261 9.39 25.65 -20.91
CA GLU A 261 9.05 24.23 -20.98
C GLU A 261 9.76 23.53 -19.82
N SER A 262 8.96 23.11 -18.83
CA SER A 262 9.40 22.18 -17.80
C SER A 262 9.79 20.88 -18.50
N LEU A 263 11.03 20.42 -18.29
CA LEU A 263 11.46 19.08 -18.72
C LEU A 263 10.64 17.96 -18.03
N HIS A 264 9.81 18.30 -17.05
CA HIS A 264 8.99 17.37 -16.28
C HIS A 264 7.48 17.71 -16.29
N GLY A 265 7.03 18.58 -17.21
CA GLY A 265 5.65 19.07 -17.23
C GLY A 265 5.42 20.25 -16.29
#